data_AF-A0A5C5G1S2-F1
#
_entry.id   AF-A0A5C5G1S2-F1
#
_cell.length_a   1.000
_cell.length_b   1.000
_cell.length_c   1.000
_cell.angle_alpha   90.00
_cell.angle_beta   90.00
_cell.angle_gamma   90.00
#
_symmetry.space_group_name_H-M   'P 1'
#
loop_
_entity.id
_entity.type
_entity.pdbx_description
1 polymer ?
#
loop_
_entity_poly.entity_id
_entity_poly.type
_entity_poly.pdbx_seq_one_letter_code
_entity_poly.pdbx_strand_id
1 'polypeptide(L)'
;TPTGVRTQDNIKRFQTVPVPGHTLNEAELAEAVRQLELEIADTGRRLHEAGGQGIERLPGVSKLLEALREGGARWGICTSATRLYADAALATSEIGSTPPNLPFLITGDVCEHGKPHPEPYLRGMDELRKLGGPSFTFSPSDILVVEDAPSGLKSGLAAGCQTLGVSTGQPMERFRTFDATVKTVDLTR
;
A
#
# COMPACT_ATOMS: atom_id res chain seq x y z
N THR A 1 -12.13 -8.74 -7.10
CA THR A 1 -10.69 -9.02 -6.92
C THR A 1 -10.31 -8.77 -5.47
N PRO A 2 -9.45 -9.58 -4.83
CA PRO A 2 -8.89 -9.23 -3.52
C PRO A 2 -8.01 -7.99 -3.70
N THR A 3 -8.44 -6.86 -3.17
CA THR A 3 -7.62 -5.64 -3.12
C THR A 3 -6.64 -5.72 -1.95
N GLY A 4 -5.52 -4.98 -2.02
CA GLY A 4 -4.52 -4.93 -0.95
C GLY A 4 -3.80 -6.26 -0.67
N VAL A 5 -3.61 -7.10 -1.70
CA VAL A 5 -2.87 -8.37 -1.64
C VAL A 5 -1.72 -8.30 -2.64
N ARG A 6 -0.57 -8.92 -2.34
CA ARG A 6 0.61 -8.88 -3.21
C ARG A 6 0.31 -9.56 -4.55
N THR A 7 0.92 -9.04 -5.62
CA THR A 7 0.78 -9.60 -6.97
C THR A 7 1.17 -11.08 -7.02
N GLN A 8 2.27 -11.47 -6.36
CA GLN A 8 2.68 -12.87 -6.29
C GLN A 8 1.64 -13.80 -5.63
N ASP A 9 0.93 -13.31 -4.61
CA ASP A 9 -0.05 -14.10 -3.87
C ASP A 9 -1.33 -14.24 -4.72
N ASN A 10 -1.68 -13.19 -5.49
CA ASN A 10 -2.75 -13.25 -6.48
C ASN A 10 -2.42 -14.19 -7.64
N ILE A 11 -1.19 -14.17 -8.17
CA ILE A 11 -0.75 -15.12 -9.21
C ILE A 11 -0.88 -16.54 -8.68
N LYS A 12 -0.29 -16.86 -7.52
CA LYS A 12 -0.40 -18.21 -6.90
C LYS A 12 -1.85 -18.66 -6.70
N ARG A 13 -2.76 -17.73 -6.41
CA ARG A 13 -4.17 -18.02 -6.12
C ARG A 13 -5.03 -18.20 -7.38
N PHE A 14 -4.84 -17.36 -8.39
CA PHE A 14 -5.72 -17.29 -9.57
C PHE A 14 -5.10 -17.89 -10.82
N GLN A 15 -3.82 -18.24 -10.78
CA GLN A 15 -3.20 -19.04 -11.82
C GLN A 15 -3.97 -20.36 -11.94
N THR A 16 -4.76 -20.46 -13.00
CA THR A 16 -5.60 -21.62 -13.34
C THR A 16 -4.97 -22.47 -14.44
N VAL A 17 -3.80 -22.06 -14.96
CA VAL A 17 -2.99 -22.74 -15.99
C VAL A 17 -1.53 -22.20 -15.90
N PRO A 18 -0.47 -22.95 -16.31
CA PRO A 18 -0.41 -23.68 -17.58
C PRO A 18 0.08 -25.14 -17.42
N VAL A 19 -0.32 -26.02 -18.35
CA VAL A 19 0.18 -27.40 -18.49
C VAL A 19 -0.02 -28.28 -17.23
N PRO A 20 -0.77 -29.40 -17.31
CA PRO A 20 -0.79 -30.38 -16.22
C PRO A 20 0.63 -30.70 -15.73
N GLY A 21 0.93 -30.36 -14.48
CA GLY A 21 2.24 -30.60 -13.84
C GLY A 21 3.19 -29.41 -13.69
N HIS A 22 2.85 -28.19 -14.11
CA HIS A 22 3.70 -27.00 -13.86
C HIS A 22 3.14 -26.08 -12.77
N THR A 23 3.92 -25.90 -11.70
CA THR A 23 3.87 -24.72 -10.82
C THR A 23 5.02 -23.80 -11.22
N LEU A 24 4.79 -22.48 -11.29
CA LEU A 24 5.89 -21.54 -11.51
C LEU A 24 6.95 -21.76 -10.43
N ASN A 25 8.19 -21.97 -10.86
CA ASN A 25 9.31 -21.88 -9.94
C ASN A 25 9.48 -20.42 -9.47
N GLU A 26 10.36 -20.19 -8.50
CA GLU A 26 10.53 -18.87 -7.90
C GLU A 26 10.96 -17.80 -8.91
N ALA A 27 11.84 -18.15 -9.85
CA ALA A 27 12.30 -17.22 -10.89
C ALA A 27 11.19 -16.90 -11.89
N GLU A 28 10.42 -17.90 -12.31
CA GLU A 28 9.29 -17.72 -13.21
C GLU A 28 8.18 -16.86 -12.57
N LEU A 29 7.91 -17.07 -11.28
CA LEU A 29 6.97 -16.26 -10.52
C LEU A 29 7.45 -14.81 -10.39
N ALA A 30 8.73 -14.60 -10.04
CA ALA A 30 9.31 -13.27 -9.93
C ALA A 30 9.22 -12.51 -11.26
N GLU A 31 9.52 -13.17 -12.38
CA GLU A 31 9.38 -12.57 -13.70
C GLU A 31 7.93 -12.27 -14.07
N ALA A 32 6.99 -13.18 -13.76
CA ALA A 32 5.57 -12.94 -14.00
C ALA A 32 5.04 -11.75 -13.19
N VAL A 33 5.44 -11.62 -11.93
CA VAL A 33 5.12 -10.44 -11.09
C VAL A 33 5.68 -9.17 -11.73
N ARG A 34 6.95 -9.19 -12.13
CA ARG A 34 7.63 -8.04 -12.72
C ARG A 34 6.94 -7.57 -14.01
N GLN A 35 6.61 -8.50 -14.90
CA GLN A 35 5.94 -8.19 -16.17
C GLN A 35 4.55 -7.60 -15.93
N LEU A 36 3.75 -8.24 -15.08
CA LEU A 36 2.40 -7.77 -14.78
C LEU A 36 2.42 -6.37 -14.15
N GLU A 37 3.29 -6.13 -13.17
CA GLU A 37 3.38 -4.83 -12.51
C GLU A 37 3.93 -3.73 -13.43
N LEU A 38 4.87 -4.05 -14.32
CA LEU A 38 5.33 -3.12 -15.36
C LEU A 38 4.21 -2.72 -16.30
N GLU A 39 3.44 -3.69 -16.79
CA GLU A 39 2.32 -3.43 -17.70
C GLU A 39 1.24 -2.55 -17.05
N ILE A 40 0.91 -2.80 -15.78
CA ILE A 40 -0.06 -1.99 -15.02
C ILE A 40 0.50 -0.57 -14.83
N ALA A 41 1.76 -0.43 -14.41
CA ALA A 41 2.38 0.88 -14.21
C ALA A 41 2.48 1.70 -15.52
N ASP A 42 2.90 1.07 -16.61
CA ASP A 42 2.99 1.69 -17.93
C ASP A 42 1.62 2.12 -18.45
N THR A 43 0.62 1.25 -18.30
CA THR A 43 -0.75 1.57 -18.71
C THR A 43 -1.31 2.72 -17.88
N GLY A 44 -1.12 2.69 -16.56
CA GLY A 44 -1.55 3.75 -15.65
C GLY A 44 -0.87 5.10 -15.96
N ARG A 45 0.42 5.09 -16.29
CA ARG A 45 1.16 6.29 -16.71
C ARG A 45 0.65 6.84 -18.04
N ARG A 46 0.49 6.01 -19.07
CA ARG A 46 -0.02 6.44 -20.38
C ARG A 46 -1.42 7.04 -20.29
N LEU A 47 -2.29 6.43 -19.47
CA LEU A 47 -3.63 6.97 -19.24
C LEU A 47 -3.57 8.33 -18.54
N HIS A 48 -2.69 8.49 -17.54
CA HIS A 48 -2.48 9.76 -16.86
C HIS A 48 -1.97 10.85 -17.82
N GLU A 49 -0.95 10.55 -18.62
CA GLU A 49 -0.38 11.48 -19.63
C GLU A 49 -1.41 11.88 -20.70
N ALA A 50 -2.35 11.00 -21.02
CA ALA A 50 -3.45 11.27 -21.95
C ALA A 50 -4.63 12.04 -21.33
N GLY A 51 -4.56 12.41 -20.04
CA GLY A 51 -5.65 13.09 -19.32
C GLY A 51 -6.85 12.19 -19.00
N GLY A 52 -6.67 10.86 -19.05
CA GLY A 52 -7.66 9.86 -18.66
C GLY A 52 -7.47 9.37 -17.23
N GLN A 53 -8.33 8.42 -16.80
CA GLN A 53 -8.29 7.83 -15.45
C GLN A 53 -7.17 6.78 -15.33
N GLY A 54 -5.93 7.27 -15.17
CA GLY A 54 -4.73 6.47 -14.96
C GLY A 54 -4.34 6.36 -13.48
N ILE A 55 -3.04 6.49 -13.20
CA ILE A 55 -2.56 6.66 -11.83
C ILE A 55 -2.73 8.13 -11.44
N GLU A 56 -3.55 8.37 -10.42
CA GLU A 56 -3.84 9.72 -9.92
C GLU A 56 -3.76 9.77 -8.40
N ARG A 57 -3.47 10.97 -7.86
CA ARG A 57 -3.62 11.24 -6.44
C ARG A 57 -5.10 11.32 -6.09
N LEU A 58 -5.49 10.68 -5.00
CA LEU A 58 -6.83 10.85 -4.47
C LEU A 58 -7.06 12.31 -4.05
N PRO A 59 -8.29 12.84 -4.20
CA PRO A 59 -8.64 14.15 -3.66
C PRO A 59 -8.29 14.25 -2.17
N GLY A 60 -7.61 15.33 -1.79
CA GLY A 60 -7.16 15.59 -0.41
C GLY A 60 -5.77 15.07 -0.05
N VAL A 61 -5.15 14.19 -0.86
CA VAL A 61 -3.82 13.64 -0.56
C VAL A 61 -2.76 14.74 -0.44
N SER A 62 -2.71 15.70 -1.37
CA SER A 62 -1.70 16.78 -1.31
C SER A 62 -1.80 17.58 -0.01
N LYS A 63 -3.02 17.93 0.40
CA LYS A 63 -3.29 18.65 1.65
C LYS A 63 -2.92 17.82 2.88
N LEU A 64 -3.20 16.51 2.86
CA LEU A 64 -2.81 15.60 3.93
C LEU A 64 -1.29 15.52 4.06
N LEU A 65 -0.58 15.34 2.96
CA LEU A 65 0.89 15.24 2.96
C LEU A 65 1.55 16.55 3.43
N GLU A 66 1.00 17.70 3.02
CA GLU A 66 1.41 19.02 3.53
C GLU A 66 1.21 19.13 5.04
N ALA A 67 0.02 18.77 5.55
CA ALA A 67 -0.29 18.81 6.97
C ALA A 67 0.61 17.86 7.79
N LEU A 68 0.92 16.66 7.27
CA LEU A 68 1.86 15.73 7.92
C LEU A 68 3.27 16.35 8.02
N ARG A 69 3.73 17.00 6.95
CA ARG A 69 5.05 17.65 6.92
C ARG A 69 5.12 18.85 7.87
N GLU A 70 4.13 19.75 7.82
CA GLU A 70 4.09 20.95 8.66
C GLU A 70 3.86 20.62 10.13
N GLY A 71 3.06 19.59 10.42
CA GLY A 71 2.80 19.10 11.78
C GLY A 71 3.95 18.29 12.38
N GLY A 72 5.02 18.03 11.63
CA GLY A 72 6.16 17.23 12.09
C GLY A 72 5.81 15.75 12.33
N ALA A 73 4.77 15.24 11.69
CA ALA A 73 4.36 13.85 11.81
C ALA A 73 5.41 12.93 11.20
N ARG A 74 5.69 11.81 11.87
CA ARG A 74 6.50 10.73 11.31
C ARG A 74 5.56 9.76 10.61
N TRP A 75 5.79 9.54 9.32
CA TRP A 75 4.90 8.73 8.48
C TRP A 75 5.69 8.03 7.38
N GLY A 76 5.06 7.07 6.74
CA GLY A 76 5.58 6.38 5.56
C GLY A 76 4.51 5.50 4.94
N ILE A 77 4.85 4.83 3.85
CA ILE A 77 3.92 3.97 3.10
C ILE A 77 4.28 2.50 3.33
N CYS A 78 3.27 1.68 3.62
CA CYS A 78 3.39 0.22 3.64
C CYS A 78 2.44 -0.37 2.60
N THR A 79 2.99 -0.86 1.48
CA THR A 79 2.23 -1.32 0.31
C THR A 79 2.43 -2.81 0.02
N SER A 80 1.44 -3.45 -0.61
CA SER A 80 1.57 -4.81 -1.13
C SER A 80 2.21 -4.87 -2.53
N ALA A 81 2.37 -3.72 -3.19
CA ALA A 81 3.07 -3.63 -4.46
C ALA A 81 4.57 -3.89 -4.28
N THR A 82 5.26 -4.34 -5.33
CA THR A 82 6.73 -4.36 -5.31
C THR A 82 7.29 -2.95 -5.36
N ARG A 83 8.59 -2.82 -5.07
CA ARG A 83 9.30 -1.53 -5.19
C ARG A 83 9.18 -0.94 -6.60
N LEU A 84 9.25 -1.77 -7.63
CA LEU A 84 9.15 -1.35 -9.04
C LEU A 84 7.83 -0.62 -9.32
N TYR A 85 6.70 -1.19 -8.93
CA TYR A 85 5.40 -0.56 -9.15
C TYR A 85 5.23 0.67 -8.27
N ALA A 86 5.59 0.56 -6.98
CA ALA A 86 5.42 1.64 -6.03
C ALA A 86 6.17 2.91 -6.46
N ASP A 87 7.43 2.77 -6.90
CA ASP A 87 8.22 3.89 -7.41
C ASP A 87 7.57 4.52 -8.66
N ALA A 88 7.13 3.70 -9.63
CA ALA A 88 6.49 4.19 -10.84
C ALA A 88 5.16 4.91 -10.56
N ALA A 89 4.34 4.37 -9.65
CA ALA A 89 3.06 4.97 -9.27
C ALA A 89 3.26 6.28 -8.50
N LEU A 90 4.22 6.34 -7.58
CA LEU A 90 4.55 7.56 -6.81
C LEU A 90 5.17 8.65 -7.70
N ALA A 91 5.93 8.26 -8.73
CA ALA A 91 6.46 9.21 -9.71
C ALA A 91 5.33 9.77 -10.61
N THR A 92 4.46 8.90 -11.13
CA THR A 92 3.32 9.31 -11.98
C THR A 92 2.35 10.21 -11.23
N SER A 93 2.17 9.97 -9.92
CA SER A 93 1.32 10.80 -9.06
C SER A 93 2.01 12.05 -8.50
N GLU A 94 3.25 12.35 -8.91
CA GLU A 94 4.03 13.53 -8.48
C GLU A 94 4.23 13.62 -6.95
N ILE A 95 4.18 12.50 -6.23
CA ILE A 95 4.51 12.45 -4.80
C ILE A 95 6.02 12.24 -4.63
N GLY A 96 6.60 11.33 -5.41
CA GLY A 96 7.98 10.88 -5.25
C GLY A 96 8.13 9.83 -4.13
N SER A 97 9.06 8.89 -4.32
CA SER A 97 9.21 7.71 -3.43
C SER A 97 10.39 7.78 -2.46
N THR A 98 11.04 8.94 -2.36
CA THR A 98 12.23 9.15 -1.53
C THR A 98 12.08 10.35 -0.59
N PRO A 99 12.88 10.43 0.48
CA PRO A 99 12.97 11.63 1.30
C PRO A 99 13.36 12.88 0.47
N PRO A 100 12.88 14.07 0.83
CA PRO A 100 12.00 14.37 1.97
C PRO A 100 10.50 14.10 1.70
N ASN A 101 10.13 13.77 0.46
CA ASN A 101 8.73 13.62 0.08
C ASN A 101 8.06 12.41 0.70
N LEU A 102 8.80 11.31 0.83
CA LEU A 102 8.36 10.08 1.48
C LEU A 102 9.45 9.61 2.47
N PRO A 103 9.23 9.71 3.80
CA PRO A 103 10.26 9.38 4.78
C PRO A 103 10.72 7.92 4.72
N PHE A 104 9.80 6.98 4.49
CA PHE A 104 10.11 5.58 4.20
C PHE A 104 9.02 4.90 3.38
N LEU A 105 9.41 3.82 2.70
CA LEU A 105 8.55 2.97 1.89
C LEU A 105 8.85 1.49 2.19
N ILE A 106 7.85 0.78 2.73
CA ILE A 106 7.86 -0.69 2.88
C ILE A 106 7.02 -1.27 1.75
N THR A 107 7.65 -2.12 0.93
CA THR A 107 7.01 -2.78 -0.21
C THR A 107 6.77 -4.27 0.05
N GLY A 108 5.92 -4.90 -0.77
CA GLY A 108 5.48 -6.28 -0.56
C GLY A 108 6.59 -7.32 -0.77
N ASP A 109 7.60 -6.97 -1.56
CA ASP A 109 8.78 -7.79 -1.91
C ASP A 109 9.85 -7.80 -0.80
N VAL A 110 9.81 -6.88 0.16
CA VAL A 110 10.68 -6.93 1.34
C VAL A 110 10.03 -7.62 2.54
N CYS A 111 8.76 -8.00 2.43
CA CYS A 111 8.01 -8.71 3.48
C CYS A 111 7.94 -10.20 3.16
N GLU A 112 8.17 -11.06 4.15
CA GLU A 112 7.95 -12.50 4.04
C GLU A 112 6.45 -12.78 3.89
N HIS A 113 5.65 -12.22 4.80
CA HIS A 113 4.20 -12.32 4.83
C HIS A 113 3.52 -11.01 4.45
N GLY A 114 2.71 -11.04 3.39
CA GLY A 114 1.88 -9.92 2.98
C GLY A 114 0.60 -9.76 3.83
N LYS A 115 -0.11 -8.65 3.63
CA LYS A 115 -1.44 -8.40 4.22
C LYS A 115 -2.37 -9.59 3.91
N PRO A 116 -3.14 -10.13 4.90
CA PRO A 116 -3.49 -9.53 6.18
C PRO A 116 -2.52 -9.79 7.35
N HIS A 117 -1.35 -10.39 7.12
CA HIS A 117 -0.34 -10.54 8.17
C HIS A 117 0.16 -9.15 8.66
N PRO A 118 0.48 -8.95 9.95
CA PRO A 118 0.87 -7.63 10.49
C PRO A 118 2.28 -7.16 10.08
N GLU A 119 3.10 -8.06 9.52
CA GLU A 119 4.52 -7.81 9.19
C GLU A 119 4.78 -6.48 8.45
N PRO A 120 4.03 -6.07 7.41
CA PRO A 120 4.30 -4.82 6.72
C PRO A 120 4.24 -3.59 7.65
N TYR A 121 3.26 -3.55 8.57
CA TYR A 121 3.15 -2.44 9.51
C TYR A 121 4.15 -2.55 10.67
N LEU A 122 4.50 -3.75 11.12
CA LEU A 122 5.59 -3.94 12.09
C LEU A 122 6.93 -3.41 11.55
N ARG A 123 7.24 -3.69 10.28
CA ARG A 123 8.41 -3.11 9.61
C ARG A 123 8.32 -1.58 9.50
N GLY A 124 7.14 -1.05 9.19
CA GLY A 124 6.90 0.40 9.19
C GLY A 124 7.13 1.04 10.56
N MET A 125 6.75 0.37 11.66
CA MET A 125 7.05 0.82 13.02
C MET A 125 8.55 0.87 13.28
N ASP A 126 9.32 -0.09 12.79
CA ASP A 126 10.77 -0.07 12.93
C ASP A 126 11.39 1.13 12.20
N GLU A 127 10.89 1.49 11.02
CA GLU A 127 11.31 2.72 10.34
C GLU A 127 10.91 3.99 11.11
N LEU A 128 9.70 4.03 11.69
CA LEU A 128 9.28 5.14 12.54
C LEU A 128 10.19 5.32 13.76
N ARG A 129 10.64 4.22 14.39
CA ARG A 129 11.61 4.26 15.49
C ARG A 129 12.95 4.81 15.04
N LYS A 130 13.45 4.37 13.88
CA LYS A 130 14.71 4.89 13.29
C LYS A 130 14.63 6.39 13.03
N LEU A 131 13.52 6.86 12.45
CA LEU A 131 13.28 8.29 12.19
C LEU A 131 13.09 9.11 13.47
N GLY A 132 12.60 8.49 14.55
CA GLY A 132 12.40 9.12 15.85
C GLY A 132 13.66 9.23 16.70
N GLY A 133 14.61 8.33 16.51
CA GLY A 133 15.78 8.22 17.37
C GLY A 133 15.47 7.58 18.73
N PRO A 134 16.49 7.42 19.59
CA PRO A 134 16.41 6.58 20.80
C PRO A 134 15.44 7.09 21.87
N SER A 135 15.06 8.37 21.84
CA SER A 135 14.11 8.96 22.79
C SER A 135 12.66 8.93 22.30
N PHE A 136 12.42 8.58 21.04
CA PHE A 136 11.07 8.51 20.48
C PHE A 136 10.47 7.14 20.75
N THR A 137 9.40 7.12 21.54
CA THR A 137 8.66 5.91 21.89
C THR A 137 7.20 6.08 21.49
N PHE A 138 6.58 4.97 21.11
CA PHE A 138 5.15 4.87 20.84
C PHE A 138 4.69 3.44 21.09
N SER A 139 3.43 3.29 21.44
CA SER A 139 2.73 2.01 21.42
C SER A 139 2.09 1.79 20.04
N PRO A 140 1.85 0.54 19.61
CA PRO A 140 1.12 0.30 18.36
C PRO A 140 -0.21 1.04 18.27
N SER A 141 -0.92 1.22 19.39
CA SER A 141 -2.19 1.96 19.48
C SER A 141 -2.07 3.47 19.24
N ASP A 142 -0.85 4.03 19.25
CA ASP A 142 -0.60 5.44 18.89
C ASP A 142 -0.45 5.63 17.38
N ILE A 143 -0.47 4.55 16.59
CA ILE A 143 -0.31 4.58 15.14
C ILE A 143 -1.67 4.43 14.46
N LEU A 144 -1.93 5.37 13.54
CA LEU A 144 -3.06 5.30 12.62
C LEU A 144 -2.61 4.72 11.27
N VAL A 145 -3.14 3.55 10.92
CA VAL A 145 -3.01 2.95 9.60
C VAL A 145 -4.17 3.42 8.71
N VAL A 146 -3.86 4.08 7.59
CA VAL A 146 -4.86 4.50 6.59
C VAL A 146 -4.89 3.47 5.46
N GLU A 147 -6.06 2.92 5.18
CA GLU A 147 -6.21 1.77 4.27
C GLU A 147 -7.52 1.78 3.50
N ASP A 148 -7.51 1.19 2.30
CA ASP A 148 -8.68 1.04 1.43
C ASP A 148 -9.10 -0.41 1.21
N ALA A 149 -8.30 -1.38 1.71
CA ALA A 149 -8.56 -2.79 1.54
C ALA A 149 -8.83 -3.50 2.88
N PRO A 150 -9.75 -4.50 2.90
CA PRO A 150 -9.98 -5.33 4.08
C PRO A 150 -8.73 -6.04 4.59
N SER A 151 -7.84 -6.48 3.68
CA SER A 151 -6.59 -7.15 4.06
C SER A 151 -5.66 -6.19 4.79
N GLY A 152 -5.57 -4.93 4.35
CA GLY A 152 -4.76 -3.91 5.00
C GLY A 152 -5.31 -3.51 6.36
N LEU A 153 -6.62 -3.28 6.47
CA LEU A 153 -7.26 -3.00 7.76
C LEU A 153 -7.02 -4.13 8.76
N LYS A 154 -7.20 -5.39 8.34
CA LYS A 154 -6.90 -6.56 9.18
C LYS A 154 -5.43 -6.64 9.58
N SER A 155 -4.51 -6.31 8.68
CA SER A 155 -3.08 -6.27 8.96
C SER A 155 -2.72 -5.19 9.97
N GLY A 156 -3.32 -4.00 9.87
CA GLY A 156 -3.13 -2.91 10.84
C GLY A 156 -3.66 -3.26 12.22
N LEU A 157 -4.88 -3.82 12.29
CA LEU A 157 -5.47 -4.30 13.55
C LEU A 157 -4.63 -5.43 14.18
N ALA A 158 -4.16 -6.39 13.37
CA ALA A 158 -3.29 -7.47 13.83
C ALA A 158 -1.93 -6.97 14.33
N ALA A 159 -1.46 -5.80 13.86
CA ALA A 159 -0.26 -5.15 14.35
C ALA A 159 -0.49 -4.34 15.64
N GLY A 160 -1.75 -4.23 16.11
CA GLY A 160 -2.14 -3.46 17.29
C GLY A 160 -2.40 -1.98 17.01
N CYS A 161 -2.47 -1.57 15.74
CA CYS A 161 -2.70 -0.18 15.34
C CYS A 161 -4.18 0.21 15.35
N GLN A 162 -4.42 1.53 15.45
CA GLN A 162 -5.70 2.08 15.01
C GLN A 162 -5.76 2.05 13.48
N THR A 163 -6.96 1.87 12.94
CA THR A 163 -7.17 1.81 11.48
C THR A 163 -8.24 2.79 11.01
N LEU A 164 -7.93 3.52 9.94
CA LEU A 164 -8.85 4.36 9.20
C LEU A 164 -9.11 3.71 7.84
N GLY A 165 -10.34 3.23 7.64
CA GLY A 165 -10.81 2.81 6.33
C GLY A 165 -11.13 4.02 5.45
N VAL A 166 -10.67 4.03 4.20
CA VAL A 166 -11.00 5.02 3.17
C VAL A 166 -11.67 4.32 1.99
N SER A 167 -12.86 4.78 1.58
CA SER A 167 -13.60 4.18 0.47
C SER A 167 -13.12 4.71 -0.89
N THR A 168 -12.00 4.20 -1.40
CA THR A 168 -11.44 4.62 -2.70
C THR A 168 -11.93 3.67 -3.81
N GLY A 169 -12.98 4.07 -4.54
CA GLY A 169 -13.44 3.32 -5.72
C GLY A 169 -14.10 1.95 -5.46
N GLN A 170 -14.26 1.52 -4.21
CA GLN A 170 -15.09 0.35 -3.85
C GLN A 170 -16.55 0.78 -3.65
N PRO A 171 -17.54 -0.07 -3.99
CA PRO A 171 -18.93 0.16 -3.63
C PRO A 171 -19.09 0.32 -2.11
N MET A 172 -19.82 1.36 -1.68
CA MET A 172 -20.05 1.69 -0.26
C MET A 172 -20.58 0.52 0.58
N GLU A 173 -21.33 -0.39 -0.03
CA GLU A 173 -21.85 -1.59 0.63
C GLU A 173 -20.72 -2.51 1.13
N ARG A 174 -19.67 -2.71 0.33
CA ARG A 174 -18.48 -3.46 0.73
C ARG A 174 -17.73 -2.77 1.86
N PHE A 175 -17.60 -1.45 1.78
CA PHE A 175 -16.91 -0.65 2.78
C PHE A 175 -17.58 -0.68 4.17
N ARG A 176 -18.92 -0.73 4.21
CA ARG A 176 -19.67 -0.85 5.47
C ARG A 176 -19.31 -2.09 6.27
N THR A 177 -18.96 -3.20 5.61
CA THR A 177 -18.60 -4.44 6.30
C THR A 177 -17.15 -4.50 6.77
N PHE A 178 -16.34 -3.46 6.52
CA PHE A 178 -14.94 -3.44 6.95
C PHE A 178 -14.86 -3.35 8.48
N ASP A 179 -13.91 -4.05 9.08
CA ASP A 179 -13.59 -3.87 10.49
C ASP A 179 -12.46 -2.84 10.58
N ALA A 180 -12.78 -1.64 11.06
CA ALA A 180 -11.87 -0.50 11.15
C ALA A 180 -12.21 0.34 12.39
N THR A 181 -11.19 0.95 13.02
CA THR A 181 -11.39 1.84 14.18
C THR A 181 -12.24 3.05 13.81
N VAL A 182 -11.94 3.66 12.67
CA VAL A 182 -12.68 4.80 12.08
C VAL A 182 -12.87 4.55 10.59
N LYS A 183 -13.89 5.14 9.99
CA LYS A 183 -14.20 5.05 8.55
C LYS A 183 -14.49 6.42 7.97
N THR A 184 -13.93 6.70 6.79
CA THR A 184 -14.23 7.88 5.97
C THR A 184 -14.46 7.50 4.51
N VAL A 185 -15.19 8.34 3.78
CA VAL A 185 -15.43 8.15 2.34
C VAL A 185 -14.38 8.84 1.46
N ASP A 186 -13.68 9.84 2.00
CA ASP A 186 -12.61 10.57 1.32
C ASP A 186 -11.61 11.17 2.32
N LEU A 187 -10.55 11.80 1.80
CA LEU A 187 -9.49 12.46 2.56
C LEU A 187 -9.64 13.99 2.58
N THR A 188 -10.83 14.52 2.27
CA THR A 188 -11.05 15.97 2.11
C THR A 188 -11.49 16.66 3.41
N ARG A 189 -11.88 15.91 4.45
CA ARG A 189 -12.44 16.40 5.71
C ARG A 189 -11.78 15.81 6.93
#